data_AF-A0A3R6I1V7-F1
#
_entry.id   AF-A0A3R6I1V7-F1
#
_cell.length_a   1.000
_cell.length_b   1.000
_cell.length_c   1.000
_cell.angle_alpha   90.00
_cell.angle_beta   90.00
_cell.angle_gamma   90.00
#
_symmetry.space_group_name_H-M   'P 1'
#
loop_
_entity.id
_entity.type
_entity.pdbx_description
1 polymer ?
#
loop_
_entity_poly.entity_id
_entity_poly.type
_entity_poly.pdbx_seq_one_letter_code
_entity_poly.pdbx_strand_id
1 'polypeptide(L)'
;MKKIRIGNDIQLRLHSEDATLEGRNLRVYLSTLLGRWEMKDFTVEGDTLTFTFPGKEQRILGSYTLTVFENEGEDGMRAVDICDAFRLVARTCQIGGEDTCPDHLETVTVDFDFNLTLSGKVSYGDIADKPKIGGVEITGDKTLGEYGIISTTKILSKDIATIIEELDEPKDEEETDNE
;
A
#
# COMPACT_ATOMS: atom_id res chain seq x y z
N MET A 1 25.45 14.63 1.40
CA MET A 1 25.78 13.33 0.80
C MET A 1 26.97 12.68 1.50
N LYS A 2 26.76 11.49 2.09
CA LYS A 2 27.77 10.71 2.84
C LYS A 2 28.75 10.02 1.87
N LYS A 3 30.05 10.09 2.14
CA LYS A 3 31.11 9.38 1.40
C LYS A 3 31.54 8.15 2.17
N ILE A 4 31.45 6.98 1.54
CA ILE A 4 31.65 5.68 2.18
C ILE A 4 32.74 4.92 1.43
N ARG A 5 33.66 4.29 2.16
CA ARG A 5 34.73 3.48 1.55
C ARG A 5 34.15 2.24 0.86
N ILE A 6 34.47 2.04 -0.42
CA ILE A 6 34.08 0.80 -1.12
C ILE A 6 34.66 -0.44 -0.43
N GLY A 7 33.86 -1.48 -0.24
CA GLY A 7 34.22 -2.72 0.45
C GLY A 7 33.72 -2.80 1.89
N ASN A 8 33.18 -1.72 2.44
CA ASN A 8 32.44 -1.78 3.71
C ASN A 8 30.99 -2.16 3.44
N ASP A 9 30.39 -2.97 4.30
CA ASP A 9 28.94 -3.20 4.26
C ASP A 9 28.19 -1.91 4.63
N ILE A 10 27.13 -1.61 3.89
CA ILE A 10 26.32 -0.41 4.07
C ILE A 10 24.90 -0.85 4.37
N GLN A 11 24.39 -0.52 5.55
CA GLN A 11 22.99 -0.68 5.87
C GLN A 11 22.24 0.58 5.46
N LEU A 12 21.21 0.43 4.65
CA LEU A 12 20.33 1.51 4.23
C LEU A 12 18.97 1.33 4.89
N ARG A 13 18.45 2.43 5.44
CA ARG A 13 17.10 2.52 5.99
C ARG A 13 16.37 3.67 5.33
N LEU A 14 15.14 3.40 4.94
CA LEU A 14 14.30 4.31 4.20
C LEU A 14 12.97 4.45 4.92
N HIS A 15 12.64 5.66 5.31
CA HIS A 15 11.40 5.99 6.01
C HIS A 15 10.47 6.72 5.05
N SER A 16 9.27 6.19 4.89
CA SER A 16 8.21 6.84 4.13
C SER A 16 7.45 7.80 5.05
N GLU A 17 7.40 9.09 4.69
CA GLU A 17 6.79 10.12 5.55
C GLU A 17 5.26 9.97 5.69
N ASP A 18 4.60 9.55 4.62
CA ASP A 18 3.14 9.67 4.48
C ASP A 18 2.40 8.32 4.44
N ALA A 19 3.13 7.19 4.43
CA ALA A 19 2.49 5.89 4.19
C ALA A 19 3.28 4.68 4.66
N THR A 20 2.56 3.66 5.13
CA THR A 20 3.10 2.31 5.35
C THR A 20 3.57 1.70 4.03
N LEU A 21 4.69 0.99 4.08
CA LEU A 21 5.29 0.22 2.99
C LEU A 21 4.91 -1.28 3.05
N GLU A 22 4.33 -1.75 4.15
CA GLU A 22 3.97 -3.16 4.33
C GLU A 22 2.98 -3.66 3.29
N GLY A 23 3.17 -4.92 2.87
CA GLY A 23 2.28 -5.59 1.90
C GLY A 23 2.39 -5.09 0.47
N ARG A 24 3.27 -4.14 0.17
CA ARG A 24 3.46 -3.57 -1.17
C ARG A 24 4.40 -4.39 -2.03
N ASN A 25 4.14 -4.38 -3.33
CA ASN A 25 5.04 -4.94 -4.33
C ASN A 25 6.15 -3.93 -4.65
N LEU A 26 7.24 -3.99 -3.89
CA LEU A 26 8.37 -3.07 -4.01
C LEU A 26 9.57 -3.71 -4.70
N ARG A 27 10.26 -2.94 -5.54
CA ARG A 27 11.57 -3.29 -6.10
C ARG A 27 12.54 -2.14 -5.84
N VAL A 28 13.69 -2.46 -5.25
CA VAL A 28 14.68 -1.47 -4.83
C VAL A 28 15.92 -1.61 -5.67
N TYR A 29 16.44 -0.48 -6.15
CA TYR A 29 17.63 -0.44 -6.97
C TYR A 29 18.64 0.56 -6.44
N LEU A 30 19.89 0.15 -6.45
CA LEU A 30 21.03 1.06 -6.40
C LEU A 30 21.55 1.24 -7.82
N SER A 31 21.83 2.48 -8.20
CA SER A 31 22.33 2.78 -9.54
C SER A 31 23.43 3.84 -9.53
N THR A 32 24.29 3.73 -10.52
CA THR A 32 25.26 4.74 -10.92
C THR A 32 25.12 4.92 -12.43
N LEU A 33 25.85 5.88 -13.00
CA LEU A 33 25.92 6.03 -14.46
C LEU A 33 26.47 4.77 -15.18
N LEU A 34 27.15 3.87 -14.46
CA LEU A 34 27.88 2.74 -15.04
C LEU A 34 27.32 1.38 -14.62
N GLY A 35 26.30 1.32 -13.76
CA GLY A 35 25.78 0.06 -13.26
C GLY A 35 24.51 0.23 -12.41
N ARG A 36 23.71 -0.84 -12.34
CA ARG A 36 22.48 -0.93 -11.55
C ARG A 36 22.45 -2.28 -10.84
N TRP A 37 22.02 -2.28 -9.58
CA TRP A 37 21.90 -3.45 -8.72
C TRP A 37 20.49 -3.49 -8.17
N GLU A 38 19.84 -4.64 -8.29
CA GLU A 38 18.56 -4.89 -7.63
C GLU A 38 18.82 -5.45 -6.23
N MET A 39 18.23 -4.83 -5.22
CA MET A 39 18.29 -5.30 -3.85
C MET A 39 17.14 -6.26 -3.60
N LYS A 40 17.45 -7.56 -3.55
CA LYS A 40 16.44 -8.62 -3.37
C LYS A 40 16.16 -8.92 -1.90
N ASP A 41 17.18 -8.79 -1.07
CA ASP A 41 17.11 -9.08 0.36
C ASP A 41 16.90 -7.77 1.13
N PHE A 42 15.64 -7.37 1.27
CA PHE A 42 15.22 -6.23 2.10
C PHE A 42 14.08 -6.64 3.02
N THR A 43 13.95 -5.95 4.15
CA THR A 43 12.83 -6.09 5.08
C THR A 43 12.00 -4.83 5.09
N VAL A 44 10.71 -4.99 5.32
CA VAL A 44 9.76 -3.88 5.47
C VAL A 44 9.05 -4.05 6.81
N GLU A 45 9.09 -3.00 7.63
CA GLU A 45 8.40 -2.92 8.92
C GLU A 45 7.69 -1.56 8.97
N GLY A 46 6.35 -1.56 8.96
CA GLY A 46 5.54 -0.37 8.86
C GLY A 46 5.90 0.51 7.65
N ASP A 47 6.39 1.71 7.94
CA ASP A 47 6.85 2.74 6.99
C ASP A 47 8.33 2.63 6.61
N THR A 48 9.03 1.64 7.16
CA THR A 48 10.49 1.54 7.09
C THR A 48 10.93 0.36 6.23
N LEU A 49 11.73 0.64 5.21
CA LEU A 49 12.40 -0.35 4.37
C LEU A 49 13.89 -0.40 4.74
N THR A 50 14.40 -1.58 5.08
CA THR A 50 15.80 -1.80 5.47
C THR A 50 16.47 -2.84 4.58
N PHE A 51 17.69 -2.57 4.12
CA PHE A 51 18.52 -3.55 3.42
C PHE A 51 20.01 -3.28 3.60
N THR A 52 20.84 -4.24 3.20
CA THR A 52 22.31 -4.11 3.22
C THR A 52 22.86 -4.16 1.81
N PHE A 53 23.71 -3.21 1.43
CA PHE A 53 24.55 -3.29 0.23
C PHE A 53 25.93 -3.84 0.60
N PRO A 54 26.22 -5.13 0.32
CA PRO A 54 27.42 -5.76 0.82
C PRO A 54 28.69 -5.20 0.17
N GLY A 55 29.72 -4.97 0.96
CA GLY A 55 31.04 -4.53 0.50
C GLY A 55 31.61 -5.41 -0.61
N LYS A 56 31.36 -6.73 -0.51
CA LYS A 56 31.79 -7.72 -1.50
C LYS A 56 31.12 -7.56 -2.87
N GLU A 57 30.00 -6.86 -2.97
CA GLU A 57 29.21 -6.68 -4.20
C GLU A 57 29.43 -5.31 -4.84
N GLN A 58 30.05 -4.40 -4.10
CA GLN A 58 30.40 -3.07 -4.59
C GLN A 58 31.52 -3.18 -5.63
N ARG A 59 31.31 -2.54 -6.79
CA ARG A 59 32.26 -2.59 -7.92
C ARG A 59 32.61 -1.22 -8.48
N ILE A 60 31.77 -0.21 -8.25
CA ILE A 60 31.88 1.09 -8.91
C ILE A 60 32.03 2.18 -7.87
N LEU A 61 32.98 3.09 -8.09
CA LEU A 61 33.13 4.30 -7.29
C LEU A 61 32.23 5.40 -7.83
N GLY A 62 31.86 6.36 -6.97
CA GLY A 62 31.07 7.51 -7.38
C GLY A 62 29.74 7.59 -6.66
N SER A 63 28.89 8.51 -7.14
CA SER A 63 27.58 8.77 -6.56
C SER A 63 26.62 7.66 -6.93
N TYR A 64 25.89 7.19 -5.92
CA TYR A 64 24.83 6.21 -6.05
C TYR A 64 23.48 6.90 -5.86
N THR A 65 22.57 6.57 -6.77
CA THR A 65 21.14 6.89 -6.68
C THR A 65 20.39 5.66 -6.20
N LEU A 66 19.51 5.82 -5.23
CA LEU A 66 18.56 4.78 -4.85
C LEU A 66 17.24 5.03 -5.55
N THR A 67 16.65 4.01 -6.16
CA THR A 67 15.30 4.06 -6.70
C THR A 67 14.45 2.98 -6.06
N VAL A 68 13.28 3.35 -5.55
CA VAL A 68 12.24 2.42 -5.10
C VAL A 68 11.10 2.47 -6.09
N PHE A 69 10.77 1.32 -6.68
CA PHE A 69 9.58 1.16 -7.50
C PHE A 69 8.49 0.44 -6.72
N GLU A 70 7.26 0.91 -6.85
CA GLU A 70 6.05 0.19 -6.52
C GLU A 70 5.45 -0.35 -7.82
N ASN A 71 5.05 -1.63 -7.85
CA ASN A 71 4.42 -2.28 -9.01
C ASN A 71 5.24 -2.14 -10.31
N GLU A 72 6.57 -2.31 -10.27
CA GLU A 72 7.41 -2.15 -11.47
C GLU A 72 6.98 -3.12 -12.58
N GLY A 73 6.57 -2.56 -13.73
CA GLY A 73 6.12 -3.33 -14.89
C GLY A 73 4.62 -3.64 -14.91
N GLU A 74 3.86 -3.22 -13.90
CA GLU A 74 2.43 -3.49 -13.75
C GLU A 74 1.61 -2.18 -13.69
N ASP A 75 0.28 -2.30 -13.73
CA ASP A 75 -0.61 -1.15 -13.53
C ASP A 75 -0.40 -0.51 -12.15
N GLY A 76 -0.45 0.83 -12.12
CA GLY A 76 -0.19 1.57 -10.87
C GLY A 76 1.29 1.66 -10.49
N MET A 77 2.20 1.42 -11.44
CA MET A 77 3.64 1.61 -11.26
C MET A 77 4.00 3.03 -10.79
N ARG A 78 4.85 3.13 -9.77
CA ARG A 78 5.42 4.39 -9.26
C ARG A 78 6.90 4.24 -8.97
N ALA A 79 7.62 5.35 -8.97
CA ALA A 79 9.04 5.40 -8.67
C ALA A 79 9.35 6.58 -7.74
N VAL A 80 10.24 6.36 -6.79
CA VAL A 80 10.86 7.42 -5.99
C VAL A 80 12.36 7.28 -6.10
N ASP A 81 13.03 8.38 -6.41
CA ASP A 81 14.47 8.47 -6.55
C ASP A 81 15.09 9.32 -5.43
N ILE A 82 16.13 8.78 -4.80
CA ILE A 82 17.05 9.51 -3.93
C ILE A 82 18.35 9.67 -4.72
N CYS A 83 18.42 10.77 -5.48
CA CYS A 83 19.46 11.04 -6.47
C CYS A 83 20.88 11.03 -5.89
N ASP A 84 21.07 11.59 -4.69
CA ASP A 84 22.36 11.72 -4.01
C ASP A 84 22.43 10.90 -2.71
N ALA A 85 22.06 9.61 -2.79
CA ALA A 85 21.98 8.75 -1.62
C ALA A 85 23.33 8.67 -0.87
N PHE A 86 24.38 8.21 -1.54
CA PHE A 86 25.74 8.19 -0.99
C PHE A 86 26.78 8.14 -2.11
N ARG A 87 28.05 8.31 -1.76
CA ARG A 87 29.18 8.21 -2.69
C ARG A 87 30.20 7.20 -2.23
N LEU A 88 30.52 6.22 -3.07
CA LEU A 88 31.63 5.30 -2.81
C LEU A 88 32.98 5.94 -3.14
N VAL A 89 33.93 5.82 -2.21
CA VAL A 89 35.31 6.31 -2.32
C VAL A 89 36.34 5.19 -2.17
N ALA A 90 37.51 5.39 -2.76
CA ALA A 90 38.55 4.36 -2.86
C ALA A 90 39.38 4.20 -1.59
N ARG A 91 39.43 5.19 -0.70
CA ARG A 91 40.31 5.20 0.48
C ARG A 91 39.60 5.77 1.71
N THR A 92 40.02 5.33 2.88
CA THR A 92 39.44 5.75 4.17
C THR A 92 39.66 7.23 4.42
N CYS A 93 40.80 7.79 4.00
CA CYS A 93 41.06 9.23 4.05
C CYS A 93 40.16 10.10 3.15
N GLN A 94 39.33 9.47 2.30
CA GLN A 94 38.36 10.16 1.44
C GLN A 94 36.92 10.06 1.99
N ILE A 95 36.72 9.34 3.10
CA ILE A 95 35.45 9.31 3.83
C ILE A 95 35.14 10.73 4.33
N GLY A 96 33.86 11.06 4.46
CA GLY A 96 33.39 12.34 4.96
C GLY A 96 31.91 12.59 4.66
N GLY A 97 31.33 13.59 5.29
CA GLY A 97 29.89 13.81 5.37
C GLY A 97 29.54 14.32 6.77
N GLU A 98 28.26 14.42 7.12
CA GLU A 98 27.83 14.91 8.44
C GLU A 98 28.33 14.07 9.62
N ASP A 99 28.86 12.86 9.37
CA ASP A 99 29.56 12.05 10.37
C ASP A 99 31.04 11.85 10.00
N THR A 100 31.90 12.24 10.94
CA THR A 100 33.36 12.20 10.91
C THR A 100 33.97 10.82 10.62
N CYS A 101 35.20 10.82 10.07
CA CYS A 101 36.02 9.65 9.75
C CYS A 101 36.02 8.59 10.86
N PRO A 102 35.50 7.38 10.61
CA PRO A 102 35.73 6.26 11.50
C PRO A 102 37.14 5.70 11.23
N ASP A 103 37.99 5.70 12.25
CA ASP A 103 39.30 5.01 12.27
C ASP A 103 39.14 3.46 12.31
N HIS A 104 37.92 2.95 12.16
CA HIS A 104 37.58 1.54 12.28
C HIS A 104 36.66 1.03 11.15
N LEU A 105 36.74 -0.28 10.93
CA LEU A 105 35.93 -1.00 9.95
C LEU A 105 34.56 -1.28 10.59
N GLU A 106 33.56 -0.49 10.23
CA GLU A 106 32.20 -0.62 10.76
C GLU A 106 31.17 -0.64 9.64
N THR A 107 30.06 -1.35 9.87
CA THR A 107 28.85 -1.26 9.04
C THR A 107 28.36 0.18 9.06
N VAL A 108 28.27 0.80 7.88
CA VAL A 108 27.83 2.19 7.79
C VAL A 108 26.33 2.21 7.61
N THR A 109 25.62 2.84 8.54
CA THR A 109 24.20 3.09 8.40
C THR A 109 23.93 4.42 7.71
N VAL A 110 22.95 4.42 6.81
CA VAL A 110 22.46 5.60 6.11
C VAL A 110 20.93 5.59 6.15
N ASP A 111 20.37 6.67 6.70
CA ASP A 111 18.93 6.88 6.85
C ASP A 111 18.45 7.92 5.81
N PHE A 112 17.30 7.66 5.21
CA PHE A 112 16.68 8.55 4.24
C PHE A 112 15.18 8.66 4.51
N ASP A 113 14.68 9.89 4.55
CA ASP A 113 13.26 10.17 4.51
C ASP A 113 12.85 10.41 3.05
N PHE A 114 11.73 9.84 2.64
CA PHE A 114 11.19 10.05 1.30
C PHE A 114 9.67 10.22 1.32
N ASN A 115 9.21 11.07 0.41
CA ASN A 115 7.79 11.28 0.17
C ASN A 115 7.31 10.39 -0.96
N LEU A 116 6.56 9.35 -0.59
CA LEU A 116 5.78 8.58 -1.54
C LEU A 116 4.38 9.22 -1.60
N THR A 117 4.17 10.19 -2.50
CA THR A 117 2.85 10.81 -2.67
C THR A 117 1.91 9.81 -3.34
N LEU A 118 1.20 9.04 -2.51
CA LEU A 118 0.30 8.01 -2.98
C LEU A 118 -1.06 8.64 -3.30
N SER A 119 -1.37 8.79 -4.59
CA SER A 119 -2.79 8.90 -4.96
C SER A 119 -3.43 7.53 -4.72
N GLY A 120 -4.08 7.37 -3.58
CA GLY A 120 -4.77 6.15 -3.20
C GLY A 120 -5.87 5.81 -4.21
N LYS A 121 -5.54 5.04 -5.25
CA LYS A 121 -6.45 4.03 -5.75
C LYS A 121 -6.17 2.78 -4.92
N VAL A 122 -6.78 2.72 -3.74
CA VAL A 122 -7.05 1.41 -3.15
C VAL A 122 -8.10 0.80 -4.09
N SER A 123 -7.74 -0.25 -4.82
CA SER A 123 -8.75 -0.97 -5.59
C SER A 123 -9.73 -1.55 -4.58
N TYR A 124 -11.03 -1.47 -4.87
CA TYR A 124 -12.06 -2.05 -4.02
C TYR A 124 -11.83 -3.57 -3.78
N GLY A 125 -11.09 -4.25 -4.67
CA GLY A 125 -10.69 -5.64 -4.51
C GLY A 125 -9.67 -5.91 -3.39
N ASP A 126 -8.89 -4.90 -3.00
CA ASP A 126 -7.71 -5.05 -2.14
C ASP A 126 -8.00 -4.74 -0.66
N ILE A 127 -9.21 -4.28 -0.34
CA ILE A 127 -9.62 -4.04 1.05
C ILE A 127 -10.09 -5.36 1.70
N ALA A 128 -9.43 -5.73 2.80
CA ALA A 128 -9.77 -6.94 3.56
C ALA A 128 -11.14 -6.82 4.27
N ASP A 129 -11.46 -5.64 4.79
CA ASP A 129 -12.76 -5.36 5.41
C ASP A 129 -13.63 -4.51 4.49
N LYS A 130 -14.44 -5.20 3.70
CA LYS A 130 -15.32 -4.57 2.72
C LYS A 130 -16.56 -3.98 3.39
N PRO A 131 -16.99 -2.74 3.04
CA PRO A 131 -18.21 -2.13 3.53
C PRO A 131 -19.43 -3.04 3.35
N LYS A 132 -20.21 -3.17 4.44
CA LYS A 132 -21.46 -3.94 4.46
C LYS A 132 -22.60 -3.13 5.04
N ILE A 133 -23.80 -3.29 4.49
CA ILE A 133 -25.06 -2.85 5.12
C ILE A 133 -25.85 -4.10 5.47
N GLY A 134 -26.10 -4.32 6.76
CA GLY A 134 -26.85 -5.50 7.22
C GLY A 134 -26.22 -6.84 6.80
N GLY A 135 -24.89 -6.89 6.64
CA GLY A 135 -24.16 -8.08 6.19
C GLY A 135 -24.03 -8.23 4.67
N VAL A 136 -24.68 -7.37 3.88
CA VAL A 136 -24.57 -7.36 2.41
C VAL A 136 -23.37 -6.51 1.98
N GLU A 137 -22.42 -7.12 1.28
CA GLU A 137 -21.24 -6.44 0.72
C GLU A 137 -21.64 -5.47 -0.40
N ILE A 138 -21.20 -4.22 -0.29
CA ILE A 138 -21.49 -3.16 -1.27
C ILE A 138 -20.46 -3.23 -2.39
N THR A 139 -20.82 -3.48 -3.64
CA THR A 139 -19.85 -3.57 -4.75
C THR A 139 -20.36 -2.92 -6.03
N GLY A 140 -19.46 -2.21 -6.72
CA GLY A 140 -19.74 -1.62 -8.04
C GLY A 140 -20.84 -0.56 -8.06
N ASP A 141 -21.37 -0.29 -9.25
CA ASP A 141 -22.48 0.64 -9.48
C ASP A 141 -23.81 -0.13 -9.55
N LYS A 142 -24.24 -0.64 -8.40
CA LYS A 142 -25.50 -1.37 -8.24
C LYS A 142 -26.59 -0.44 -7.74
N THR A 143 -27.78 -0.60 -8.31
CA THR A 143 -29.01 0.09 -7.91
C THR A 143 -29.51 -0.40 -6.55
N LEU A 144 -30.37 0.39 -5.89
CA LEU A 144 -31.03 0.00 -4.65
C LEU A 144 -31.77 -1.35 -4.77
N GLY A 145 -32.39 -1.60 -5.93
CA GLY A 145 -33.09 -2.85 -6.21
C GLY A 145 -32.18 -4.07 -6.24
N GLU A 146 -30.96 -3.92 -6.77
CA GLU A 146 -29.97 -5.01 -6.84
C GLU A 146 -29.38 -5.35 -5.46
N TYR A 147 -29.45 -4.43 -4.49
CA TYR A 147 -29.16 -4.70 -3.08
C TYR A 147 -30.36 -5.22 -2.29
N GLY A 148 -31.53 -5.37 -2.92
CA GLY A 148 -32.77 -5.74 -2.23
C GLY A 148 -33.31 -4.63 -1.32
N ILE A 149 -32.86 -3.38 -1.49
CA ILE A 149 -33.31 -2.23 -0.71
C ILE A 149 -34.55 -1.65 -1.39
N ILE A 150 -35.69 -1.84 -0.73
CA ILE A 150 -36.97 -1.35 -1.24
C ILE A 150 -37.08 0.15 -0.91
N SER A 151 -37.37 0.97 -1.93
CA SER A 151 -37.70 2.39 -1.76
C SER A 151 -38.91 2.55 -0.83
N THR A 152 -38.82 3.44 0.16
CA THR A 152 -39.90 3.75 1.12
C THR A 152 -41.23 4.09 0.45
N THR A 153 -41.19 4.67 -0.75
CA THR A 153 -42.37 4.98 -1.57
C THR A 153 -43.17 3.74 -2.00
N LYS A 154 -42.52 2.57 -2.13
CA LYS A 154 -43.19 1.28 -2.45
C LYS A 154 -43.76 0.56 -1.23
N ILE A 155 -43.27 0.86 -0.02
CA ILE A 155 -43.75 0.22 1.22
C ILE A 155 -45.10 0.81 1.64
N LEU A 156 -45.33 2.09 1.32
CA LEU A 156 -46.58 2.79 1.63
C LEU A 156 -47.68 2.60 0.57
N SER A 157 -47.43 1.88 -0.52
CA SER A 157 -48.40 1.71 -1.62
C SER A 157 -49.27 0.45 -1.51
N LYS A 158 -49.19 -0.31 -0.41
CA LYS A 158 -50.33 -1.14 0.00
C LYS A 158 -51.22 -0.22 0.80
N ASP A 159 -52.15 0.43 0.09
CA ASP A 159 -53.12 1.34 0.69
C ASP A 159 -53.78 0.66 1.89
N ILE A 160 -53.73 1.32 3.04
CA ILE A 160 -54.44 0.88 4.26
C ILE A 160 -55.92 0.58 3.94
N ALA A 161 -56.48 1.24 2.93
CA ALA A 161 -57.82 0.99 2.39
C ALA A 161 -58.04 -0.48 1.95
N THR A 162 -57.06 -1.11 1.29
CA THR A 162 -57.19 -2.51 0.82
C THR A 162 -57.15 -3.50 1.99
N ILE A 163 -56.41 -3.19 3.06
CA ILE A 163 -56.35 -4.02 4.27
C ILE A 163 -57.67 -3.93 5.07
N ILE A 164 -58.34 -2.77 5.02
CA ILE A 164 -59.63 -2.57 5.68
C ILE A 164 -60.75 -3.30 4.92
N GLU A 165 -60.76 -3.29 3.58
CA GLU A 165 -61.75 -4.05 2.79
C GLU A 165 -61.65 -5.57 3.03
N GLU A 166 -60.45 -6.14 3.10
CA GLU A 166 -60.24 -7.58 3.37
C GLU A 166 -60.64 -8.01 4.81
N LEU A 167 -60.76 -7.06 5.74
CA LEU A 167 -61.18 -7.32 7.12
C LEU A 167 -62.69 -7.14 7.35
N ASP A 168 -63.38 -6.43 6.45
CA ASP A 168 -64.82 -6.14 6.54
C ASP A 168 -65.67 -7.10 5.68
N GLU A 169 -65.05 -8.03 4.94
CA GLU A 169 -65.79 -9.12 4.30
C GLU A 169 -66.37 -10.06 5.37
N PRO A 170 -67.71 -10.19 5.45
CA PRO A 170 -68.32 -11.12 6.40
C PRO A 170 -67.93 -12.55 6.02
N LYS A 171 -67.45 -13.31 7.00
CA LYS A 171 -67.32 -14.77 6.85
C LYS A 171 -68.72 -15.33 6.74
N ASP A 172 -69.09 -15.82 5.56
CA ASP A 172 -70.29 -16.62 5.38
C ASP A 172 -70.19 -17.83 6.34
N GLU A 173 -70.98 -17.79 7.40
CA GLU A 173 -71.24 -18.96 8.25
C GLU A 173 -72.14 -19.89 7.44
N GLU A 174 -71.57 -20.98 6.90
CA GLU A 174 -72.38 -22.09 6.39
C GLU A 174 -73.15 -22.72 7.57
N GLU A 175 -74.44 -22.40 7.67
CA GLU A 175 -75.41 -23.17 8.45
C GLU A 175 -75.47 -24.61 7.89
N THR A 176 -74.85 -25.55 8.59
CA THR A 176 -75.15 -26.97 8.44
C THR A 176 -76.42 -27.28 9.23
N ASP A 177 -77.56 -27.26 8.55
CA ASP A 177 -78.81 -27.80 9.07
C ASP A 177 -78.71 -29.33 9.19
N ASN A 178 -79.03 -29.83 10.39
CA ASN A 178 -79.20 -31.25 10.69
C ASN A 178 -80.63 -31.67 10.33
N GLU A 179 -80.80 -32.68 9.48
CA GLU A 179 -81.80 -33.76 9.64
C GLU A 179 -81.49 -34.99 8.76
#